data_AF-A0A836W617-F1
#
_entry.id   AF-A0A836W617-F1
#
_cell.length_a   1.000
_cell.length_b   1.000
_cell.length_c   1.000
_cell.angle_alpha   90.00
_cell.angle_beta   90.00
_cell.angle_gamma   90.00
#
_symmetry.space_group_name_H-M   'P 1'
#
loop_
_entity.id
_entity.type
_entity.pdbx_description
1 polymer ?
#
loop_
_entity_poly.entity_id
_entity_poly.type
_entity_poly.pdbx_seq_one_letter_code
_entity_poly.pdbx_strand_id
1 'polypeptide(L)'
;NARDIVEILVEGRGPRWARLDGPHAVVFIHGEPQGPVFGAFVDRHHLRPLYVAVTEDRVYTASEAAAVKAMDPRARPRLLRGGGYVIVYPDGEIEVRGLTEAKMFPEPPKPPAWAVDASRMSRTELNQALAAMLERTGYAAAYNLRGHRYVANGLGPGRLELWGTVGNASLNVASGLDVKIYGDAQEDLGDSMEDSKVVVYGNVGDAAGQAMRSGELHILGDAGNRLGIQMKGGVIVVRGDTGDYLGEFMAGGTIVVLGRVGRYIATGMVGGKIYIRGHVPLSHIGKAPPRSQVERYIKAMAHRGEITMEQMYQALQSQTVDELRRALGGKFDRLAKLWGVLHVGYPQAEYRYLRGDEVEELEKILRAHIESTGIKLDVGELLEYKYTVITAAKMKH
;
A
#
# COMPACT_ATOMS: atom_id res chain seq x y z
N ASN A 1 -6.49 28.09 -12.86
CA ASN A 1 -7.77 27.63 -12.25
C ASN A 1 -7.41 26.80 -11.00
N ALA A 2 -8.39 26.38 -10.18
CA ALA A 2 -8.12 25.61 -8.97
C ALA A 2 -7.28 24.33 -9.18
N ARG A 3 -7.48 23.63 -10.30
CA ARG A 3 -6.68 22.45 -10.68
C ARG A 3 -5.21 22.78 -10.85
N ASP A 4 -4.88 23.85 -11.56
CA ASP A 4 -3.49 24.26 -11.77
C ASP A 4 -2.80 24.54 -10.43
N ILE A 5 -3.50 25.17 -9.48
CA ILE A 5 -2.97 25.44 -8.13
C ILE A 5 -2.66 24.10 -7.43
N VAL A 6 -3.59 23.15 -7.44
CA VAL A 6 -3.36 21.83 -6.84
C VAL A 6 -2.18 21.11 -7.49
N GLU A 7 -2.08 21.11 -8.83
CA GLU A 7 -0.97 20.49 -9.54
C GLU A 7 0.38 21.17 -9.23
N ILE A 8 0.42 22.51 -9.11
CA ILE A 8 1.61 23.25 -8.68
C ILE A 8 2.00 22.84 -7.25
N LEU A 9 1.06 22.82 -6.31
CA LEU A 9 1.34 22.54 -4.90
C LEU A 9 1.75 21.08 -4.67
N VAL A 10 1.15 20.13 -5.39
CA VAL A 10 1.41 18.69 -5.26
C VAL A 10 2.66 18.25 -6.04
N GLU A 11 2.76 18.66 -7.30
CA GLU A 11 3.80 18.17 -8.22
C GLU A 11 5.00 19.11 -8.34
N GLY A 12 4.86 20.37 -7.93
CA GLY A 12 5.90 21.38 -8.08
C GLY A 12 6.08 21.87 -9.52
N ARG A 13 5.09 21.66 -10.40
CA ARG A 13 5.11 22.15 -11.79
C ARG A 13 4.71 23.62 -11.83
N GLY A 14 5.63 24.55 -11.62
CA GLY A 14 5.29 25.97 -11.56
C GLY A 14 6.48 26.86 -11.15
N PRO A 15 6.24 28.13 -10.75
CA PRO A 15 7.30 28.99 -10.23
C PRO A 15 8.04 28.26 -9.11
N ARG A 16 9.38 28.19 -9.26
CA ARG A 16 10.26 27.38 -8.41
C ARG A 16 9.94 27.65 -6.93
N TRP A 17 9.75 26.56 -6.16
CA TRP A 17 9.53 26.50 -4.71
C TRP A 17 8.09 26.63 -4.17
N ALA A 18 7.07 26.66 -5.02
CA ALA A 18 5.67 26.65 -4.55
C ALA A 18 5.16 25.26 -4.07
N ARG A 19 5.94 24.19 -4.23
CA ARG A 19 5.54 22.84 -3.81
C ARG A 19 5.43 22.78 -2.29
N LEU A 20 4.35 22.20 -1.79
CA LEU A 20 4.24 21.87 -0.37
C LEU A 20 5.17 20.69 -0.05
N ASP A 21 6.11 20.92 0.87
CA ASP A 21 7.10 19.94 1.31
C ASP A 21 6.51 19.08 2.45
N GLY A 22 5.50 18.27 2.11
CA GLY A 22 4.65 17.53 3.04
C GLY A 22 5.36 16.70 4.14
N PRO A 23 4.58 16.04 5.00
CA PRO A 23 3.28 15.48 4.63
C PRO A 23 2.08 16.37 4.93
N HIS A 24 1.09 16.33 4.03
CA HIS A 24 -0.14 17.10 4.18
C HIS A 24 -1.33 16.39 3.52
N ALA A 25 -2.49 16.51 4.19
CA ALA A 25 -3.79 16.41 3.57
C ALA A 25 -4.45 17.79 3.72
N VAL A 26 -4.84 18.39 2.60
CA VAL A 26 -5.36 19.76 2.56
C VAL A 26 -6.80 19.71 2.12
N VAL A 27 -7.66 20.43 2.83
CA VAL A 27 -9.01 20.79 2.39
C VAL A 27 -9.02 22.30 2.20
N PHE A 28 -9.55 22.78 1.09
CA PHE A 28 -9.52 24.20 0.73
C PHE A 28 -10.84 24.67 0.15
N ILE A 29 -11.03 25.98 0.24
CA ILE A 29 -12.06 26.74 -0.47
C ILE A 29 -11.34 27.82 -1.25
N HIS A 30 -11.63 27.94 -2.55
CA HIS A 30 -11.10 28.97 -3.42
C HIS A 30 -12.25 29.75 -4.03
N GLY A 31 -12.28 31.07 -3.85
CA GLY A 31 -13.32 31.90 -4.46
C GLY A 31 -13.01 32.16 -5.93
N GLU A 32 -13.94 31.81 -6.82
CA GLU A 32 -13.93 32.22 -8.22
C GLU A 32 -15.15 33.12 -8.53
N PRO A 33 -15.12 33.96 -9.58
CA PRO A 33 -16.24 34.84 -9.93
C PRO A 33 -17.58 34.11 -10.12
N GLN A 34 -17.53 32.85 -10.57
CA GLN A 34 -18.70 32.00 -10.81
C GLN A 34 -19.22 31.33 -9.53
N GLY A 35 -18.49 31.40 -8.43
CA GLY A 35 -18.82 30.80 -7.14
C GLY A 35 -17.61 30.17 -6.45
N PRO A 36 -17.79 29.66 -5.22
CA PRO A 36 -16.72 28.97 -4.50
C PRO A 36 -16.41 27.61 -5.14
N VAL A 37 -15.12 27.34 -5.32
CA VAL A 37 -14.58 26.02 -5.61
C VAL A 37 -14.15 25.38 -4.29
N PHE A 38 -14.58 24.16 -4.05
CA PHE A 38 -14.14 23.37 -2.91
C PHE A 38 -13.17 22.30 -3.41
N GLY A 39 -12.20 21.93 -2.59
CA GLY A 39 -11.36 20.80 -2.97
C GLY A 39 -10.56 20.25 -1.81
N ALA A 40 -9.99 19.09 -2.06
CA ALA A 40 -9.07 18.47 -1.15
C ALA A 40 -8.00 17.69 -1.92
N PHE A 41 -6.79 17.65 -1.38
CA PHE A 41 -5.68 16.93 -2.01
C PHE A 41 -4.68 16.41 -0.98
N VAL A 42 -3.92 15.41 -1.39
CA VAL A 42 -2.85 14.82 -0.57
C VAL A 42 -1.50 14.98 -1.24
N ASP A 43 -0.44 15.07 -0.44
CA ASP A 43 0.92 15.09 -0.95
C ASP A 43 1.30 13.76 -1.65
N ARG A 44 2.39 13.77 -2.40
CA ARG A 44 2.85 12.59 -3.17
C ARG A 44 3.35 11.44 -2.30
N HIS A 45 3.84 11.73 -1.10
CA HIS A 45 4.35 10.74 -0.15
C HIS A 45 3.23 10.21 0.75
N HIS A 46 2.09 10.91 0.81
CA HIS A 46 0.83 10.48 1.39
C HIS A 46 0.97 9.95 2.83
N LEU A 47 1.79 10.61 3.65
CA LEU A 47 1.94 10.22 5.07
C LEU A 47 0.74 10.68 5.93
N ARG A 48 -0.22 11.40 5.35
CA ARG A 48 -1.50 11.77 5.96
C ARG A 48 -2.63 11.29 5.05
N PRO A 49 -3.42 10.29 5.48
CA PRO A 49 -4.50 9.76 4.66
C PRO A 49 -5.61 10.80 4.48
N LEU A 50 -6.28 10.74 3.34
CA LEU A 50 -7.52 11.48 3.10
C LEU A 50 -8.52 10.56 2.43
N TYR A 51 -9.66 10.36 3.07
CA TYR A 51 -10.79 9.60 2.56
C TYR A 51 -11.79 10.54 1.93
N VAL A 52 -12.27 10.19 0.74
CA VAL A 52 -13.27 10.95 -0.01
C VAL A 52 -14.49 10.06 -0.28
N ALA A 53 -15.69 10.57 -0.02
CA ALA A 53 -16.93 9.96 -0.49
C ALA A 53 -17.74 10.99 -1.26
N VAL A 54 -18.32 10.58 -2.38
CA VAL A 54 -19.22 11.39 -3.18
C VAL A 54 -20.59 10.72 -3.12
N THR A 55 -21.60 11.44 -2.64
CA THR A 55 -23.02 11.07 -2.70
C THR A 55 -23.72 11.95 -3.74
N GLU A 56 -25.02 11.73 -3.96
CA GLU A 56 -25.81 12.54 -4.91
C GLU A 56 -25.83 14.03 -4.55
N ASP A 57 -25.76 14.37 -3.27
CA ASP A 57 -25.92 15.73 -2.76
C ASP A 57 -24.67 16.33 -2.08
N ARG A 58 -23.65 15.50 -1.78
CA ARG A 58 -22.51 15.90 -0.93
C ARG A 58 -21.21 15.26 -1.34
N VAL A 59 -20.12 15.98 -1.05
CA VAL A 59 -18.76 15.44 -1.03
C VAL A 59 -18.25 15.49 0.40
N TYR A 60 -17.81 14.35 0.90
CA TYR A 60 -17.21 14.19 2.22
C TYR A 60 -15.72 14.02 2.05
N THR A 61 -14.94 14.73 2.87
CA THR A 61 -13.50 14.50 2.99
C THR A 61 -13.14 14.42 4.47
N ALA A 62 -12.33 13.45 4.86
CA ALA A 62 -11.84 13.34 6.23
C ALA A 62 -10.52 12.57 6.28
N SER A 63 -9.72 12.79 7.32
CA SER A 63 -8.53 11.98 7.59
C SER A 63 -8.86 10.52 7.94
N GLU A 64 -10.12 10.23 8.29
CA GLU A 64 -10.58 8.90 8.64
C GLU A 64 -11.92 8.56 7.96
N ALA A 65 -12.00 7.37 7.34
CA ALA A 65 -13.24 6.79 6.81
C ALA A 65 -14.36 6.75 7.87
N ALA A 66 -13.98 6.53 9.13
CA ALA A 66 -14.81 6.63 10.33
C ALA A 66 -15.67 7.90 10.38
N ALA A 67 -15.03 9.06 10.19
CA ALA A 67 -15.68 10.36 10.32
C ALA A 67 -16.71 10.56 9.21
N VAL A 68 -16.40 10.10 7.99
CA VAL A 68 -17.35 10.10 6.88
C VAL A 68 -18.55 9.21 7.19
N LYS A 69 -18.30 7.98 7.67
CA LYS A 69 -19.36 7.02 8.04
C LYS A 69 -20.22 7.48 9.22
N ALA A 70 -19.65 8.23 10.15
CA ALA A 70 -20.39 8.82 11.26
C ALA A 70 -21.37 9.91 10.79
N MET A 71 -21.01 10.65 9.73
CA MET A 71 -21.85 11.69 9.13
C MET A 71 -22.90 11.14 8.16
N ASP A 72 -22.53 10.16 7.33
CA ASP A 72 -23.47 9.39 6.49
C ASP A 72 -23.06 7.90 6.44
N PRO A 73 -23.80 7.00 7.12
CA PRO A 73 -23.51 5.57 7.11
C PRO A 73 -23.53 4.93 5.71
N ARG A 74 -24.29 5.51 4.76
CA ARG A 74 -24.42 5.04 3.37
C ARG A 74 -23.25 5.47 2.50
N ALA A 75 -22.54 6.54 2.88
CA ALA A 75 -21.38 7.01 2.15
C ALA A 75 -20.31 5.92 2.05
N ARG A 76 -19.65 5.83 0.89
CA ARG A 76 -18.57 4.87 0.65
C ARG A 76 -17.25 5.64 0.60
N PRO A 77 -16.60 5.90 1.76
CA PRO A 77 -15.31 6.58 1.78
C PRO A 77 -14.28 5.73 1.05
N ARG A 78 -13.52 6.36 0.16
CA ARG A 78 -12.44 5.76 -0.60
C ARG A 78 -11.17 6.54 -0.32
N LEU A 79 -10.04 5.83 -0.18
CA LEU A 79 -8.76 6.46 0.07
C LEU A 79 -8.30 7.22 -1.18
N LEU A 80 -7.81 8.44 -0.99
CA LEU A 80 -7.17 9.20 -2.05
C LEU A 80 -5.70 8.79 -2.14
N ARG A 81 -5.23 8.28 -3.28
CA ARG A 81 -3.82 7.90 -3.47
C ARG A 81 -2.91 9.13 -3.42
N GLY A 82 -1.63 8.91 -3.13
CA GLY A 82 -0.63 9.99 -3.08
C GLY A 82 -0.61 10.85 -4.34
N GLY A 83 -0.67 12.16 -4.14
CA GLY A 83 -0.83 13.16 -5.21
C GLY A 83 -2.23 13.25 -5.83
N GLY A 84 -3.21 12.52 -5.29
CA GLY A 84 -4.60 12.61 -5.69
C GLY A 84 -5.28 13.87 -5.19
N TYR A 85 -6.41 14.20 -5.81
CA TYR A 85 -7.26 15.33 -5.44
C TYR A 85 -8.74 15.07 -5.75
N VAL A 86 -9.61 15.85 -5.11
CA VAL A 86 -11.00 16.07 -5.47
C VAL A 86 -11.25 17.57 -5.56
N ILE A 87 -11.91 18.02 -6.61
CA ILE A 87 -12.29 19.42 -6.83
C ILE A 87 -13.77 19.44 -7.18
N VAL A 88 -14.53 20.33 -6.53
CA VAL A 88 -15.96 20.55 -6.75
C VAL A 88 -16.14 21.98 -7.25
N TYR A 89 -16.62 22.11 -8.48
CA TYR A 89 -16.82 23.38 -9.17
C TYR A 89 -18.19 24.01 -8.85
N PRO A 90 -18.38 25.32 -9.10
CA PRO A 90 -19.62 26.02 -8.76
C PRO A 90 -20.88 25.49 -9.46
N ASP A 91 -20.73 24.89 -10.63
CA ASP A 91 -21.80 24.24 -11.40
C ASP A 91 -22.13 22.82 -10.90
N GLY A 92 -21.39 22.31 -9.91
CA GLY A 92 -21.55 20.98 -9.35
C GLY A 92 -20.70 19.91 -10.03
N GLU A 93 -19.88 20.25 -11.04
CA GLU A 93 -18.93 19.29 -11.61
C GLU A 93 -17.90 18.86 -10.56
N ILE A 94 -17.58 17.56 -10.52
CA ILE A 94 -16.60 16.99 -9.59
C ILE A 94 -15.46 16.36 -10.38
N GLU A 95 -14.26 16.95 -10.28
CA GLU A 95 -13.04 16.37 -10.82
C GLU A 95 -12.33 15.56 -9.73
N VAL A 96 -12.03 14.29 -10.03
CA VAL A 96 -11.37 13.38 -9.09
C VAL A 96 -10.15 12.75 -9.74
N ARG A 97 -9.01 12.82 -9.05
CA ARG A 97 -7.78 12.13 -9.45
C ARG A 97 -7.26 11.26 -8.32
N GLY A 98 -6.96 10.01 -8.64
CA GLY A 98 -6.28 9.09 -7.72
C GLY A 98 -7.16 8.53 -6.61
N LEU A 99 -8.48 8.61 -6.71
CA LEU A 99 -9.38 7.95 -5.76
C LEU A 99 -9.33 6.43 -6.00
N THR A 100 -9.20 5.63 -4.94
CA THR A 100 -9.21 4.17 -5.07
C THR A 100 -10.52 3.67 -5.68
N GLU A 101 -10.47 2.53 -6.36
CA GLU A 101 -11.67 1.93 -6.94
C GLU A 101 -12.50 1.27 -5.82
N ALA A 102 -13.82 1.49 -5.84
CA ALA A 102 -14.72 0.65 -5.06
C ALA A 102 -14.79 -0.72 -5.74
N LYS A 103 -13.97 -1.67 -5.30
CA LYS A 103 -14.10 -3.05 -5.74
C LYS A 103 -15.28 -3.68 -5.00
N MET A 104 -16.22 -4.27 -5.74
CA MET A 104 -17.29 -5.07 -5.15
C MET A 104 -16.75 -6.44 -4.79
N PHE A 105 -17.02 -6.85 -3.56
CA PHE A 105 -16.65 -8.13 -2.98
C PHE A 105 -17.90 -8.97 -2.78
N PRO A 106 -17.77 -10.27 -2.49
CA PRO A 106 -18.92 -11.10 -2.11
C PRO A 106 -19.74 -10.37 -1.04
N GLU A 107 -21.06 -10.45 -1.16
CA GLU A 107 -21.94 -9.84 -0.15
C GLU A 107 -21.58 -10.43 1.21
N PRO A 108 -21.22 -9.58 2.19
CA PRO A 108 -20.83 -10.10 3.48
C PRO A 108 -22.01 -10.82 4.13
N PRO A 109 -21.78 -11.95 4.83
CA PRO A 109 -22.83 -12.60 5.58
C PRO A 109 -23.41 -11.63 6.62
N LYS A 110 -24.66 -11.86 7.04
CA LYS A 110 -25.24 -11.08 8.14
C LYS A 110 -24.47 -11.35 9.44
N PRO A 111 -24.25 -10.32 10.29
CA PRO A 111 -23.70 -10.53 11.62
C PRO A 111 -24.57 -11.52 12.42
N PRO A 112 -23.96 -12.41 13.22
CA PRO A 112 -24.70 -13.24 14.18
C PRO A 112 -25.53 -12.37 15.14
N ALA A 113 -26.70 -12.86 15.57
CA ALA A 113 -27.59 -12.11 16.46
C ALA A 113 -26.96 -11.77 17.82
N TRP A 114 -25.95 -12.53 18.26
CA TRP A 114 -25.22 -12.31 19.50
C TRP A 114 -24.00 -11.40 19.35
N ALA A 115 -23.66 -10.99 18.11
CA ALA A 115 -22.53 -10.10 17.87
C ALA A 115 -22.73 -8.75 18.58
N VAL A 116 -21.65 -8.15 19.05
CA VAL A 116 -21.68 -6.88 19.78
C VAL A 116 -21.91 -5.72 18.81
N ASP A 117 -22.87 -4.85 19.10
CA ASP A 117 -23.07 -3.60 18.35
C ASP A 117 -22.06 -2.55 18.80
N ALA A 118 -21.07 -2.26 17.95
CA ALA A 118 -20.02 -1.28 18.24
C ALA A 118 -20.48 0.18 18.04
N SER A 119 -21.71 0.43 17.57
CA SER A 119 -22.17 1.75 17.12
C SER A 119 -22.10 2.85 18.19
N ARG A 120 -22.19 2.47 19.48
CA ARG A 120 -22.14 3.39 20.64
C ARG A 120 -20.97 3.10 21.58
N MET A 121 -20.08 2.20 21.22
CA MET A 121 -18.96 1.81 22.07
C MET A 121 -17.74 2.69 21.79
N SER A 122 -17.01 3.03 22.84
CA SER A 122 -15.63 3.51 22.70
C SER A 122 -14.71 2.36 22.26
N ARG A 123 -13.51 2.71 21.79
CA ARG A 123 -12.46 1.73 21.45
C ARG A 123 -12.09 0.82 22.64
N THR A 124 -12.16 1.33 23.86
CA THR A 124 -11.77 0.58 25.06
C THR A 124 -12.83 -0.44 25.42
N GLU A 125 -14.10 -0.02 25.44
CA GLU A 125 -15.23 -0.90 25.73
C GLU A 125 -15.34 -2.03 24.70
N LEU A 126 -15.16 -1.69 23.40
CA LEU A 126 -15.18 -2.69 22.33
C LEU A 126 -14.09 -3.74 22.53
N ASN A 127 -12.85 -3.32 22.81
CA ASN A 127 -11.75 -4.26 23.04
C ASN A 127 -11.98 -5.14 24.27
N GLN A 128 -12.48 -4.58 25.37
CA GLN A 128 -12.81 -5.36 26.57
C GLN A 128 -13.90 -6.41 26.28
N ALA A 129 -14.94 -6.03 25.54
CA ALA A 129 -16.00 -6.95 25.15
C ALA A 129 -15.49 -8.08 24.26
N LEU A 130 -14.69 -7.76 23.23
CA LEU A 130 -14.09 -8.76 22.34
C LEU A 130 -13.16 -9.72 23.11
N ALA A 131 -12.31 -9.20 23.99
CA ALA A 131 -11.42 -10.00 24.82
C ALA A 131 -12.19 -10.97 25.72
N ALA A 132 -13.22 -10.50 26.43
CA ALA A 132 -14.04 -11.35 27.30
C ALA A 132 -14.79 -12.45 26.51
N MET A 133 -15.22 -12.16 25.28
CA MET A 133 -15.87 -13.15 24.42
C MET A 133 -14.88 -14.23 23.94
N LEU A 134 -13.69 -13.81 23.51
CA LEU A 134 -12.60 -14.72 23.13
C LEU A 134 -12.19 -15.61 24.30
N GLU A 135 -12.00 -15.05 25.49
CA GLU A 135 -11.64 -15.81 26.68
C GLU A 135 -12.69 -16.87 27.04
N ARG A 136 -13.98 -16.50 26.95
CA ARG A 136 -15.07 -17.41 27.34
C ARG A 136 -15.37 -18.49 26.30
N THR A 137 -15.21 -18.20 25.01
CA THR A 137 -15.77 -19.04 23.93
C THR A 137 -14.81 -19.34 22.79
N GLY A 138 -13.65 -18.68 22.74
CA GLY A 138 -12.74 -18.72 21.59
C GLY A 138 -13.29 -18.03 20.34
N TYR A 139 -14.44 -17.36 20.40
CA TYR A 139 -15.06 -16.68 19.26
C TYR A 139 -15.70 -15.35 19.67
N ALA A 140 -15.25 -14.26 19.05
CA ALA A 140 -15.86 -12.95 19.21
C ALA A 140 -16.36 -12.39 17.88
N ALA A 141 -17.41 -11.57 17.95
CA ALA A 141 -17.97 -10.90 16.79
C ALA A 141 -18.48 -9.51 17.18
N ALA A 142 -18.24 -8.53 16.32
CA ALA A 142 -18.78 -7.19 16.46
C ALA A 142 -19.19 -6.59 15.11
N TYR A 143 -20.24 -5.79 15.10
CA TYR A 143 -20.75 -5.13 13.90
C TYR A 143 -20.94 -3.64 14.12
N ASN A 144 -21.17 -2.89 13.02
CA ASN A 144 -21.19 -1.43 13.01
C ASN A 144 -19.87 -0.81 13.48
N LEU A 145 -18.73 -1.42 13.14
CA LEU A 145 -17.44 -0.79 13.35
C LEU A 145 -17.31 0.45 12.45
N ARG A 146 -16.92 1.57 13.05
CA ARG A 146 -16.86 2.89 12.41
C ARG A 146 -15.45 3.48 12.56
N GLY A 147 -14.42 2.66 12.39
CA GLY A 147 -13.02 3.02 12.52
C GLY A 147 -12.54 3.18 13.97
N HIS A 148 -13.09 2.38 14.88
CA HIS A 148 -12.53 2.21 16.22
C HIS A 148 -11.05 1.83 16.11
N ARG A 149 -10.17 2.62 16.71
CA ARG A 149 -8.72 2.36 16.68
C ARG A 149 -8.33 1.24 17.64
N TYR A 150 -7.24 0.54 17.32
CA TYR A 150 -6.63 -0.49 18.18
C TYR A 150 -7.54 -1.68 18.45
N VAL A 151 -8.42 -2.03 17.51
CA VAL A 151 -9.33 -3.17 17.68
C VAL A 151 -8.52 -4.46 17.68
N ALA A 152 -8.73 -5.27 18.71
CA ALA A 152 -8.10 -6.56 18.92
C ALA A 152 -6.56 -6.57 18.98
N ASN A 153 -5.96 -5.48 19.48
CA ASN A 153 -4.52 -5.46 19.73
C ASN A 153 -4.14 -6.39 20.88
N GLY A 154 -3.09 -7.19 20.67
CA GLY A 154 -2.61 -8.16 21.66
C GLY A 154 -3.61 -9.26 22.02
N LEU A 155 -4.68 -9.41 21.24
CA LEU A 155 -5.66 -10.47 21.45
C LEU A 155 -5.27 -11.75 20.72
N GLY A 156 -5.86 -12.85 21.19
CA GLY A 156 -5.72 -14.20 20.64
C GLY A 156 -5.25 -15.22 21.68
N PRO A 157 -5.32 -16.54 21.36
CA PRO A 157 -5.83 -17.09 20.10
C PRO A 157 -7.37 -17.12 20.03
N GLY A 158 -7.92 -17.36 18.84
CA GLY A 158 -9.36 -17.54 18.63
C GLY A 158 -9.88 -16.98 17.32
N ARG A 159 -11.20 -17.06 17.11
CA ARG A 159 -11.87 -16.53 15.91
C ARG A 159 -12.46 -15.15 16.18
N LEU A 160 -12.30 -14.25 15.23
CA LEU A 160 -12.82 -12.88 15.31
C LEU A 160 -13.50 -12.48 14.00
N GLU A 161 -14.75 -12.02 14.08
CA GLU A 161 -15.47 -11.50 12.90
C GLU A 161 -15.97 -10.08 13.12
N LEU A 162 -15.62 -9.18 12.20
CA LEU A 162 -15.82 -7.74 12.34
C LEU A 162 -16.57 -7.21 11.12
N TRP A 163 -17.70 -6.54 11.31
CA TRP A 163 -18.47 -5.91 10.24
C TRP A 163 -18.39 -4.39 10.30
N GLY A 164 -17.98 -3.78 9.19
CA GLY A 164 -17.76 -2.34 9.08
C GLY A 164 -16.28 -1.99 8.88
N THR A 165 -15.92 -0.75 9.19
CA THR A 165 -14.55 -0.27 9.03
C THR A 165 -13.78 -0.44 10.33
N VAL A 166 -12.66 -1.19 10.30
CA VAL A 166 -11.73 -1.31 11.42
C VAL A 166 -10.75 -0.15 11.41
N GLY A 167 -10.52 0.49 12.55
CA GLY A 167 -9.71 1.71 12.63
C GLY A 167 -8.21 1.45 12.73
N ASN A 168 -7.43 2.53 12.81
CA ASN A 168 -5.98 2.48 12.75
C ASN A 168 -5.37 1.58 13.83
N ALA A 169 -4.22 0.99 13.50
CA ALA A 169 -3.38 0.22 14.42
C ALA A 169 -4.13 -0.93 15.08
N SER A 170 -5.04 -1.57 14.34
CA SER A 170 -5.84 -2.73 14.81
C SER A 170 -5.14 -4.05 14.48
N LEU A 171 -5.38 -5.08 15.29
CA LEU A 171 -4.69 -6.38 15.24
C LEU A 171 -3.17 -6.29 15.43
N ASN A 172 -2.68 -5.18 15.97
CA ASN A 172 -1.25 -5.06 16.25
C ASN A 172 -0.89 -5.99 17.40
N VAL A 173 0.26 -6.65 17.29
CA VAL A 173 0.78 -7.67 18.22
C VAL A 173 -0.22 -8.81 18.51
N ALA A 174 -1.20 -9.04 17.63
CA ALA A 174 -2.12 -10.16 17.74
C ALA A 174 -1.41 -11.48 17.42
N SER A 175 -1.80 -12.55 18.13
CA SER A 175 -1.19 -13.88 18.00
C SER A 175 -2.24 -14.99 17.99
N GLY A 176 -2.19 -15.88 16.99
CA GLY A 176 -3.09 -17.03 16.90
C GLY A 176 -4.56 -16.71 16.58
N LEU A 177 -4.86 -15.57 15.95
CA LEU A 177 -6.23 -15.21 15.56
C LEU A 177 -6.59 -15.66 14.14
N ASP A 178 -7.82 -16.14 13.95
CA ASP A 178 -8.49 -16.26 12.64
C ASP A 178 -9.53 -15.13 12.51
N VAL A 179 -9.22 -14.14 11.69
CA VAL A 179 -9.95 -12.86 11.61
C VAL A 179 -10.59 -12.67 10.24
N LYS A 180 -11.88 -12.31 10.24
CA LYS A 180 -12.57 -11.81 9.04
C LYS A 180 -13.09 -10.40 9.27
N ILE A 181 -12.65 -9.45 8.44
CA ILE A 181 -13.13 -8.07 8.40
C ILE A 181 -14.02 -7.91 7.18
N TYR A 182 -15.32 -7.92 7.40
CA TYR A 182 -16.36 -7.66 6.41
C TYR A 182 -16.51 -6.15 6.17
N GLY A 183 -15.47 -5.55 5.60
CA GLY A 183 -15.37 -4.11 5.32
C GLY A 183 -13.92 -3.69 5.12
N ASP A 184 -13.66 -2.39 5.23
CA ASP A 184 -12.33 -1.80 5.09
C ASP A 184 -11.54 -1.83 6.42
N ALA A 185 -10.22 -1.74 6.32
CA ALA A 185 -9.33 -1.50 7.44
C ALA A 185 -8.51 -0.23 7.19
N GLN A 186 -8.30 0.57 8.24
CA GLN A 186 -7.49 1.78 8.14
C GLN A 186 -5.99 1.45 8.28
N GLU A 187 -5.18 2.47 8.57
CA GLU A 187 -3.72 2.37 8.53
C GLU A 187 -3.16 1.46 9.64
N ASP A 188 -1.98 0.90 9.39
CA ASP A 188 -1.21 0.10 10.34
C ASP A 188 -1.96 -1.14 10.84
N LEU A 189 -2.71 -1.82 9.96
CA LEU A 189 -3.37 -3.07 10.32
C LEU A 189 -2.34 -4.19 10.51
N GLY A 190 -2.30 -4.81 11.68
CA GLY A 190 -1.52 -6.02 11.93
C GLY A 190 -0.03 -5.77 12.15
N ASP A 191 0.37 -4.65 12.76
CA ASP A 191 1.77 -4.41 13.12
C ASP A 191 2.27 -5.52 14.05
N SER A 192 3.38 -6.15 13.69
CA SER A 192 4.06 -7.17 14.49
C SER A 192 3.18 -8.37 14.81
N MET A 193 2.13 -8.62 14.01
CA MET A 193 1.30 -9.81 14.18
C MET A 193 2.06 -11.09 13.87
N GLU A 194 1.68 -12.16 14.56
CA GLU A 194 2.27 -13.49 14.42
C GLU A 194 1.17 -14.56 14.47
N ASP A 195 1.39 -15.66 13.76
CA ASP A 195 0.54 -16.88 13.75
C ASP A 195 -0.96 -16.62 13.55
N SER A 196 -1.31 -15.48 12.97
CA SER A 196 -2.68 -15.02 12.76
C SER A 196 -3.00 -15.03 11.27
N LYS A 197 -4.24 -15.38 10.95
CA LYS A 197 -4.81 -15.31 9.61
C LYS A 197 -5.85 -14.20 9.58
N VAL A 198 -5.64 -13.20 8.74
CA VAL A 198 -6.53 -12.04 8.63
C VAL A 198 -7.02 -11.91 7.20
N VAL A 199 -8.34 -11.87 7.03
CA VAL A 199 -8.99 -11.61 5.75
C VAL A 199 -9.70 -10.26 5.81
N VAL A 200 -9.29 -9.33 4.95
CA VAL A 200 -9.95 -8.03 4.76
C VAL A 200 -10.74 -8.09 3.48
N TYR A 201 -12.08 -8.03 3.60
CA TYR A 201 -12.96 -8.05 2.44
C TYR A 201 -12.98 -6.73 1.69
N GLY A 202 -12.53 -5.62 2.28
CA GLY A 202 -12.40 -4.32 1.62
C GLY A 202 -10.95 -3.93 1.32
N ASN A 203 -10.70 -2.63 1.36
CA ASN A 203 -9.38 -2.02 1.21
C ASN A 203 -8.66 -1.95 2.56
N VAL A 204 -7.34 -1.82 2.51
CA VAL A 204 -6.52 -1.50 3.67
C VAL A 204 -5.72 -0.21 3.47
N GLY A 205 -5.54 0.56 4.53
CA GLY A 205 -4.72 1.77 4.54
C GLY A 205 -3.22 1.50 4.43
N ASP A 206 -2.43 2.52 4.73
CA ASP A 206 -0.96 2.47 4.70
C ASP A 206 -0.40 1.55 5.80
N ALA A 207 0.82 1.03 5.60
CA ALA A 207 1.60 0.25 6.57
C ALA A 207 0.96 -1.05 7.09
N ALA A 208 -0.02 -1.61 6.40
CA ALA A 208 -0.56 -2.91 6.78
C ALA A 208 0.51 -4.02 6.75
N GLY A 209 0.49 -4.91 7.73
CA GLY A 209 1.49 -5.95 7.92
C GLY A 209 2.88 -5.42 8.30
N GLN A 210 2.96 -4.22 8.87
CA GLN A 210 4.22 -3.68 9.40
C GLN A 210 4.86 -4.69 10.36
N ALA A 211 6.16 -4.95 10.22
CA ALA A 211 6.93 -5.85 11.09
C ALA A 211 6.31 -7.25 11.34
N MET A 212 5.37 -7.70 10.51
CA MET A 212 4.70 -9.00 10.60
C MET A 212 5.73 -10.14 10.63
N ARG A 213 5.55 -11.09 11.54
CA ARG A 213 6.56 -12.13 11.84
C ARG A 213 6.22 -13.49 11.26
N SER A 214 4.94 -13.85 11.24
CA SER A 214 4.37 -15.08 10.67
C SER A 214 2.87 -14.87 10.42
N GLY A 215 2.18 -15.89 9.91
CA GLY A 215 0.75 -15.82 9.61
C GLY A 215 0.44 -15.37 8.19
N GLU A 216 -0.81 -14.97 7.95
CA GLU A 216 -1.37 -14.66 6.64
C GLU A 216 -2.24 -13.39 6.67
N LEU A 217 -2.05 -12.49 5.71
CA LEU A 217 -2.91 -11.32 5.47
C LEU A 217 -3.46 -11.33 4.05
N HIS A 218 -4.76 -11.54 3.91
CA HIS A 218 -5.47 -11.62 2.64
C HIS A 218 -6.32 -10.38 2.44
N ILE A 219 -5.97 -9.55 1.46
CA ILE A 219 -6.64 -8.28 1.15
C ILE A 219 -7.33 -8.42 -0.21
N LEU A 220 -8.66 -8.33 -0.19
CA LEU A 220 -9.47 -8.43 -1.40
C LEU A 220 -9.48 -7.12 -2.21
N GLY A 221 -9.32 -5.98 -1.55
CA GLY A 221 -9.20 -4.65 -2.17
C GLY A 221 -7.79 -4.19 -2.44
N ASP A 222 -7.66 -2.87 -2.46
CA ASP A 222 -6.41 -2.15 -2.61
C ASP A 222 -5.71 -2.01 -1.25
N ALA A 223 -4.38 -1.86 -1.27
CA ALA A 223 -3.58 -1.52 -0.12
C ALA A 223 -2.91 -0.14 -0.29
N GLY A 224 -2.70 0.54 0.83
CA GLY A 224 -1.98 1.82 0.86
C GLY A 224 -0.49 1.70 0.59
N ASN A 225 0.25 2.74 0.97
CA ASN A 225 1.72 2.75 0.91
C ASN A 225 2.32 1.83 1.97
N ARG A 226 3.59 1.44 1.81
CA ARG A 226 4.37 0.71 2.83
C ARG A 226 3.76 -0.61 3.30
N LEU A 227 2.93 -1.26 2.49
CA LEU A 227 2.46 -2.60 2.78
C LEU A 227 3.67 -3.53 3.03
N GLY A 228 3.67 -4.22 4.18
CA GLY A 228 4.73 -5.13 4.58
C GLY A 228 6.06 -4.45 4.95
N ILE A 229 6.03 -3.17 5.38
CA ILE A 229 7.24 -2.50 5.85
C ILE A 229 7.88 -3.26 7.03
N GLN A 230 9.17 -3.55 6.97
CA GLN A 230 9.91 -4.33 7.97
C GLN A 230 9.39 -5.77 8.19
N MET A 231 8.56 -6.31 7.29
CA MET A 231 8.03 -7.68 7.39
C MET A 231 9.16 -8.69 7.51
N LYS A 232 9.06 -9.60 8.49
CA LYS A 232 10.08 -10.60 8.84
C LYS A 232 9.67 -12.01 8.41
N GLY A 233 8.38 -12.27 8.23
CA GLY A 233 7.85 -13.57 7.83
C GLY A 233 6.34 -13.55 7.60
N GLY A 234 5.80 -14.69 7.18
CA GLY A 234 4.38 -14.83 6.81
C GLY A 234 4.10 -14.51 5.34
N VAL A 235 2.81 -14.41 5.01
CA VAL A 235 2.32 -14.20 3.64
C VAL A 235 1.33 -13.03 3.59
N ILE A 236 1.49 -12.12 2.64
CA ILE A 236 0.50 -11.09 2.32
C ILE A 236 0.04 -11.28 0.88
N VAL A 237 -1.28 -11.34 0.64
CA VAL A 237 -1.86 -11.40 -0.70
C VAL A 237 -2.79 -10.21 -0.91
N VAL A 238 -2.54 -9.42 -1.95
CA VAL A 238 -3.38 -8.28 -2.36
C VAL A 238 -3.96 -8.54 -3.73
N ARG A 239 -5.29 -8.63 -3.81
CA ARG A 239 -5.97 -8.80 -5.09
C ARG A 239 -6.01 -7.49 -5.90
N GLY A 240 -6.06 -6.35 -5.21
CA GLY A 240 -6.04 -5.04 -5.84
C GLY A 240 -4.65 -4.43 -6.02
N ASP A 241 -4.63 -3.11 -6.05
CA ASP A 241 -3.44 -2.30 -6.30
C ASP A 241 -2.79 -1.89 -4.97
N THR A 242 -1.47 -1.71 -4.95
CA THR A 242 -0.73 -1.17 -3.77
C THR A 242 -0.23 0.25 -4.02
N GLY A 243 0.12 0.97 -2.94
CA GLY A 243 0.80 2.28 -2.99
C GLY A 243 2.32 2.19 -3.22
N ASP A 244 3.02 3.29 -2.92
CA ASP A 244 4.48 3.40 -2.94
C ASP A 244 5.10 2.62 -1.75
N TYR A 245 6.39 2.29 -1.83
CA TYR A 245 7.18 1.65 -0.76
C TYR A 245 6.73 0.25 -0.34
N LEU A 246 6.08 -0.51 -1.24
CA LEU A 246 5.76 -1.93 -1.02
C LEU A 246 7.00 -2.72 -0.55
N GLY A 247 6.92 -3.41 0.59
CA GLY A 247 8.02 -4.23 1.12
C GLY A 247 9.27 -3.45 1.54
N GLU A 248 9.13 -2.17 1.90
CA GLU A 248 10.23 -1.36 2.43
C GLU A 248 10.86 -2.04 3.67
N PHE A 249 12.18 -2.20 3.70
CA PHE A 249 12.93 -2.89 4.76
C PHE A 249 12.50 -4.34 5.07
N MET A 250 11.84 -5.01 4.13
CA MET A 250 11.43 -6.41 4.28
C MET A 250 12.66 -7.32 4.52
N ALA A 251 12.58 -8.15 5.56
CA ALA A 251 13.62 -9.07 6.00
C ALA A 251 13.24 -10.56 5.83
N GLY A 252 11.98 -10.85 5.52
CA GLY A 252 11.50 -12.20 5.23
C GLY A 252 10.01 -12.24 4.89
N GLY A 253 9.51 -13.43 4.54
CA GLY A 253 8.12 -13.66 4.11
C GLY A 253 7.90 -13.53 2.60
N THR A 254 6.65 -13.64 2.19
CA THR A 254 6.22 -13.54 0.78
C THR A 254 5.07 -12.54 0.63
N ILE A 255 5.20 -11.60 -0.30
CA ILE A 255 4.11 -10.68 -0.69
C ILE A 255 3.69 -10.97 -2.12
N VAL A 256 2.38 -11.11 -2.36
CA VAL A 256 1.80 -11.32 -3.69
C VAL A 256 0.84 -10.19 -4.01
N VAL A 257 1.04 -9.52 -5.15
CA VAL A 257 0.16 -8.45 -5.65
C VAL A 257 -0.38 -8.84 -7.02
N LEU A 258 -1.70 -8.90 -7.14
CA LEU A 258 -2.39 -9.25 -8.39
C LEU A 258 -2.80 -8.01 -9.22
N GLY A 259 -2.77 -6.82 -8.64
CA GLY A 259 -2.98 -5.54 -9.32
C GLY A 259 -1.69 -4.77 -9.60
N ARG A 260 -1.80 -3.45 -9.69
CA ARG A 260 -0.69 -2.52 -9.94
C ARG A 260 0.03 -2.12 -8.65
N VAL A 261 1.26 -1.64 -8.79
CA VAL A 261 2.11 -1.21 -7.67
C VAL A 261 2.62 0.21 -7.89
N GLY A 262 2.96 0.89 -6.79
CA GLY A 262 3.59 2.22 -6.81
C GLY A 262 5.09 2.19 -7.15
N ARG A 263 5.84 3.09 -6.52
CA ARG A 263 7.29 3.29 -6.67
C ARG A 263 8.04 2.95 -5.39
N TYR A 264 9.37 2.94 -5.46
CA TYR A 264 10.28 2.66 -4.34
C TYR A 264 10.07 1.28 -3.70
N ILE A 265 9.60 0.31 -4.49
CA ILE A 265 9.29 -1.07 -4.08
C ILE A 265 10.56 -1.74 -3.56
N ALA A 266 10.47 -2.51 -2.48
CA ALA A 266 11.58 -3.24 -1.89
C ALA A 266 12.78 -2.36 -1.50
N THR A 267 12.53 -1.07 -1.20
CA THR A 267 13.58 -0.17 -0.69
C THR A 267 14.15 -0.73 0.61
N GLY A 268 15.45 -1.05 0.61
CA GLY A 268 16.13 -1.60 1.78
C GLY A 268 15.75 -3.05 2.14
N MET A 269 15.14 -3.78 1.21
CA MET A 269 14.82 -5.20 1.39
C MET A 269 16.10 -6.04 1.57
N VAL A 270 16.17 -6.81 2.65
CA VAL A 270 17.28 -7.71 3.01
C VAL A 270 16.90 -9.19 3.00
N GLY A 271 15.61 -9.52 2.93
CA GLY A 271 15.12 -10.89 2.82
C GLY A 271 13.68 -10.97 2.33
N GLY A 272 13.23 -12.19 2.03
CA GLY A 272 11.87 -12.47 1.52
C GLY A 272 11.75 -12.45 -0.01
N LYS A 273 10.51 -12.52 -0.49
CA LYS A 273 10.17 -12.54 -1.92
C LYS A 273 8.89 -11.74 -2.19
N ILE A 274 8.85 -11.00 -3.30
CA ILE A 274 7.66 -10.27 -3.75
C ILE A 274 7.30 -10.73 -5.17
N TYR A 275 6.06 -11.16 -5.37
CA TYR A 275 5.48 -11.48 -6.67
C TYR A 275 4.50 -10.40 -7.09
N ILE A 276 4.71 -9.80 -8.25
CA ILE A 276 3.80 -8.78 -8.81
C ILE A 276 3.34 -9.26 -10.17
N ARG A 277 2.03 -9.43 -10.36
CA ARG A 277 1.47 -9.85 -11.65
C ARG A 277 1.64 -8.73 -12.66
N GLY A 278 2.31 -9.02 -13.78
CA GLY A 278 2.63 -8.03 -14.81
C GLY A 278 4.00 -7.38 -14.65
N HIS A 279 4.29 -6.42 -15.52
CA HIS A 279 5.60 -5.77 -15.62
C HIS A 279 5.69 -4.53 -14.72
N VAL A 280 6.75 -4.45 -13.92
CA VAL A 280 7.12 -3.27 -13.14
C VAL A 280 8.41 -2.66 -13.70
N PRO A 281 8.43 -1.36 -14.04
CA PRO A 281 9.67 -0.70 -14.46
C PRO A 281 10.74 -0.79 -13.36
N LEU A 282 11.98 -1.13 -13.72
CA LEU A 282 13.06 -1.22 -12.73
C LEU A 282 13.30 0.11 -11.98
N SER A 283 12.97 1.25 -12.59
CA SER A 283 13.03 2.57 -11.92
C SER A 283 12.08 2.71 -10.72
N HIS A 284 11.09 1.82 -10.58
CA HIS A 284 10.19 1.78 -9.43
C HIS A 284 10.72 0.90 -8.28
N ILE A 285 11.83 0.19 -8.47
CA ILE A 285 12.37 -0.77 -7.52
C ILE A 285 13.61 -0.19 -6.83
N GLY A 286 13.65 -0.31 -5.50
CA GLY A 286 14.66 0.26 -4.63
C GLY A 286 14.61 1.80 -4.56
N LYS A 287 15.52 2.36 -3.77
CA LYS A 287 15.77 3.81 -3.76
C LYS A 287 16.92 4.11 -4.71
N ALA A 288 16.61 4.62 -5.89
CA ALA A 288 17.63 5.18 -6.76
C ALA A 288 18.26 6.41 -6.07
N PRO A 289 19.59 6.59 -6.15
CA PRO A 289 20.21 7.81 -5.66
C PRO A 289 19.69 9.02 -6.45
N PRO A 290 19.71 10.22 -5.85
CA PRO A 290 19.30 11.45 -6.54
C PRO A 290 20.01 11.57 -7.89
N ARG A 291 19.26 11.95 -8.94
CA ARG A 291 19.81 12.09 -10.30
C ARG A 291 21.07 12.94 -10.34
N SER A 292 21.12 14.02 -9.56
CA SER A 292 22.29 14.89 -9.43
C SER A 292 23.55 14.17 -8.92
N GLN A 293 23.41 13.19 -8.02
CA GLN A 293 24.53 12.36 -7.55
C GLN A 293 24.99 11.39 -8.64
N VAL A 294 24.03 10.77 -9.35
CA VAL A 294 24.33 9.89 -10.48
C VAL A 294 25.07 10.64 -11.59
N GLU A 295 24.59 11.83 -11.95
CA GLU A 295 25.23 12.70 -12.95
C GLU A 295 26.63 13.14 -12.52
N ARG A 296 26.83 13.51 -11.25
CA ARG A 296 28.17 13.84 -10.73
C ARG A 296 29.12 12.66 -10.85
N TYR A 297 28.65 11.45 -10.55
CA TYR A 297 29.50 10.27 -10.65
C TYR A 297 29.83 9.92 -12.11
N ILE A 298 28.85 9.95 -13.01
CA ILE A 298 29.05 9.74 -14.45
C ILE A 298 30.07 10.75 -15.01
N LYS A 299 29.92 12.03 -14.69
CA LYS A 299 30.88 13.08 -15.09
C LYS A 299 32.27 12.84 -14.51
N ALA A 300 32.36 12.41 -13.25
CA ALA A 300 33.64 12.09 -12.62
C ALA A 300 34.32 10.87 -13.24
N MET A 301 33.56 9.84 -13.64
CA MET A 301 34.09 8.70 -14.39
C MET A 301 34.66 9.14 -15.74
N ALA A 302 33.97 10.03 -16.46
CA ALA A 302 34.45 10.55 -17.73
C ALA A 302 35.74 11.36 -17.56
N HIS A 303 35.80 12.23 -16.54
CA HIS A 303 37.00 13.01 -16.22
C HIS A 303 38.19 12.13 -15.82
N ARG A 304 37.96 10.98 -15.18
CA ARG A 304 39.01 10.01 -14.85
C ARG A 304 39.39 9.09 -16.01
N GLY A 305 38.81 9.29 -17.20
CA GLY A 305 39.02 8.44 -18.37
C GLY A 305 38.40 7.04 -18.23
N GLU A 306 37.56 6.82 -17.21
CA GLU A 306 36.91 5.53 -17.00
C GLU A 306 35.82 5.26 -18.03
N ILE A 307 35.16 6.26 -18.60
CA ILE A 307 34.17 6.17 -19.69
C ILE A 307 34.49 7.18 -20.79
N THR A 308 34.08 6.88 -22.03
CA THR A 308 34.21 7.85 -23.13
C THR A 308 33.20 9.00 -22.98
N MET A 309 33.43 10.11 -23.68
CA MET A 309 32.45 11.20 -23.68
C MET A 309 31.11 10.77 -24.29
N GLU A 310 31.13 9.92 -25.31
CA GLU A 310 29.91 9.34 -25.88
C GLU A 310 29.14 8.50 -24.85
N GLN A 311 29.82 7.60 -24.13
CA GLN A 311 29.23 6.84 -23.04
C GLN A 311 28.67 7.75 -21.94
N MET A 312 29.38 8.83 -21.61
CA MET A 312 28.91 9.84 -20.66
C MET A 312 27.61 10.51 -21.13
N TYR A 313 27.54 10.98 -22.38
CA TYR A 313 26.35 11.62 -22.92
C TYR A 313 25.15 10.66 -22.96
N GLN A 314 25.36 9.43 -23.44
CA GLN A 314 24.32 8.39 -23.44
C GLN A 314 23.83 8.09 -22.01
N ALA A 315 24.75 7.96 -21.04
CA ALA A 315 24.42 7.71 -19.64
C ALA A 315 23.65 8.88 -19.00
N LEU A 316 24.00 10.14 -19.29
CA LEU A 316 23.30 11.33 -18.77
C LEU A 316 21.88 11.50 -19.36
N GLN A 317 21.65 10.99 -20.58
CA GLN A 317 20.35 10.98 -21.23
C GLN A 317 19.44 9.83 -20.79
N SER A 318 20.01 8.79 -20.16
CA SER A 318 19.23 7.65 -19.67
C SER A 318 18.11 8.10 -18.72
N GLN A 319 16.93 7.52 -18.92
CA GLN A 319 15.76 7.71 -18.06
C GLN A 319 15.47 6.47 -17.21
N THR A 320 16.04 5.32 -17.59
CA THR A 320 15.88 4.05 -16.88
C THR A 320 17.23 3.50 -16.43
N VAL A 321 17.20 2.66 -15.39
CA VAL A 321 18.40 1.95 -14.89
C VAL A 321 18.98 1.03 -15.98
N ASP A 322 18.14 0.45 -16.84
CA ASP A 322 18.58 -0.41 -17.94
C ASP A 322 19.27 0.34 -19.07
N GLU A 323 18.78 1.54 -19.42
CA GLU A 323 19.48 2.43 -20.35
C GLU A 323 20.84 2.85 -19.78
N LEU A 324 20.89 3.19 -18.50
CA LEU A 324 22.13 3.56 -17.83
C LEU A 324 23.12 2.39 -17.79
N ARG A 325 22.63 1.17 -17.52
CA ARG A 325 23.43 -0.06 -17.56
C ARG A 325 23.97 -0.32 -18.96
N ARG A 326 23.15 -0.17 -20.00
CA ARG A 326 23.60 -0.31 -21.40
C ARG A 326 24.66 0.73 -21.77
N ALA A 327 24.48 1.99 -21.36
CA ALA A 327 25.43 3.06 -21.64
C ALA A 327 26.79 2.85 -20.94
N LEU A 328 26.78 2.37 -19.70
CA LEU A 328 28.00 2.18 -18.90
C LEU A 328 28.63 0.79 -19.06
N GLY A 329 27.90 -0.20 -19.59
CA GLY A 329 28.34 -1.59 -19.70
C GLY A 329 28.78 -2.16 -18.35
N GLY A 330 29.88 -2.92 -18.34
CA GLY A 330 30.45 -3.50 -17.10
C GLY A 330 30.89 -2.48 -16.04
N LYS A 331 30.94 -1.18 -16.37
CA LYS A 331 31.26 -0.12 -15.40
C LYS A 331 30.05 0.27 -14.55
N PHE A 332 28.85 -0.10 -14.99
CA PHE A 332 27.63 0.04 -14.19
C PHE A 332 27.76 -0.69 -12.85
N ASP A 333 28.47 -1.82 -12.79
CA ASP A 333 28.63 -2.60 -11.56
C ASP A 333 29.37 -1.83 -10.45
N ARG A 334 30.30 -0.94 -10.81
CA ARG A 334 30.96 -0.05 -9.82
C ARG A 334 30.01 1.00 -9.29
N LEU A 335 29.22 1.60 -10.19
CA LEU A 335 28.19 2.57 -9.83
C LEU A 335 27.11 1.92 -8.94
N ALA A 336 26.65 0.72 -9.31
CA ALA A 336 25.69 -0.08 -8.56
C ALA A 336 26.26 -0.53 -7.20
N LYS A 337 27.55 -0.86 -7.11
CA LYS A 337 28.22 -1.11 -5.81
C LYS A 337 28.25 0.14 -4.95
N LEU A 338 28.58 1.31 -5.50
CA LEU A 338 28.52 2.57 -4.76
C LEU A 338 27.10 2.83 -4.24
N TRP A 339 26.10 2.58 -5.08
CA TRP A 339 24.69 2.65 -4.67
C TRP A 339 24.37 1.65 -3.57
N GLY A 340 24.85 0.40 -3.68
CA GLY A 340 24.65 -0.68 -2.71
C GLY A 340 25.42 -0.50 -1.39
N VAL A 341 26.52 0.24 -1.39
CA VAL A 341 27.29 0.61 -0.18
C VAL A 341 26.63 1.78 0.53
N LEU A 342 26.06 2.72 -0.23
CA LEU A 342 25.33 3.85 0.35
C LEU A 342 23.92 3.47 0.78
N HIS A 343 23.30 2.46 0.15
CA HIS A 343 21.91 2.05 0.34
C HIS A 343 21.88 0.52 0.37
N VAL A 344 21.29 -0.08 1.41
CA VAL A 344 21.14 -1.55 1.59
C VAL A 344 20.82 -2.23 0.24
N GLY A 345 21.59 -3.27 -0.11
CA GLY A 345 21.75 -3.84 -1.45
C GLY A 345 20.51 -3.83 -2.35
N TYR A 346 20.69 -3.44 -3.61
CA TYR A 346 19.59 -3.32 -4.57
C TYR A 346 18.90 -4.67 -4.78
N PRO A 347 17.59 -4.81 -4.54
CA PRO A 347 16.90 -6.08 -4.72
C PRO A 347 16.99 -6.56 -6.17
N GLN A 348 17.05 -7.87 -6.37
CA GLN A 348 17.04 -8.47 -7.70
C GLN A 348 15.60 -8.51 -8.20
N ALA A 349 15.36 -8.02 -9.41
CA ALA A 349 14.05 -7.99 -10.02
C ALA A 349 14.10 -8.54 -11.45
N GLU A 350 13.23 -9.50 -11.76
CA GLU A 350 13.12 -10.13 -13.08
C GLU A 350 11.66 -10.14 -13.52
N TYR A 351 11.37 -9.70 -14.75
CA TYR A 351 10.05 -9.86 -15.37
C TYR A 351 10.03 -11.10 -16.26
N ARG A 352 9.38 -12.17 -15.82
CA ARG A 352 9.42 -13.49 -16.48
C ARG A 352 8.25 -14.39 -16.05
N TYR A 353 8.14 -15.56 -16.69
CA TYR A 353 7.33 -16.64 -16.16
C TYR A 353 7.95 -17.19 -14.87
N LEU A 354 7.10 -17.72 -13.99
CA LEU A 354 7.51 -18.34 -12.74
C LEU A 354 8.34 -19.61 -13.01
N ARG A 355 9.32 -19.86 -12.15
CA ARG A 355 10.11 -21.11 -12.16
C ARG A 355 9.35 -22.20 -11.40
N GLY A 356 9.71 -23.48 -11.56
CA GLY A 356 8.96 -24.59 -10.99
C GLY A 356 8.70 -24.49 -9.48
N ASP A 357 9.72 -24.13 -8.70
CA ASP A 357 9.61 -23.90 -7.25
C ASP A 357 8.72 -22.71 -6.90
N GLU A 358 8.73 -21.67 -7.73
CA GLU A 358 7.90 -20.48 -7.55
C GLU A 358 6.43 -20.72 -7.97
N VAL A 359 6.20 -21.60 -8.96
CA VAL A 359 4.86 -22.05 -9.33
C VAL A 359 4.24 -22.80 -8.16
N GLU A 360 4.95 -23.76 -7.57
CA GLU A 360 4.48 -24.52 -6.41
C GLU A 360 4.21 -23.60 -5.21
N GLU A 361 5.13 -22.67 -4.91
CA GLU A 361 4.96 -21.69 -3.83
C GLU A 361 3.72 -20.81 -4.06
N LEU A 362 3.61 -20.21 -5.24
CA LEU A 362 2.52 -19.28 -5.54
C LEU A 362 1.17 -20.00 -5.65
N GLU A 363 1.14 -21.22 -6.20
CA GLU A 363 -0.06 -22.05 -6.23
C GLU A 363 -0.59 -22.31 -4.82
N LYS A 364 0.29 -22.70 -3.89
CA LYS A 364 -0.07 -22.91 -2.49
C LYS A 364 -0.64 -21.64 -1.85
N ILE A 365 0.02 -20.50 -2.07
CA ILE A 365 -0.41 -19.20 -1.54
C ILE A 365 -1.80 -18.82 -2.10
N LEU A 366 -2.01 -18.95 -3.40
CA LEU A 366 -3.26 -18.58 -4.05
C LEU A 366 -4.42 -19.52 -3.66
N ARG A 367 -4.15 -20.82 -3.46
CA ARG A 367 -5.15 -21.77 -2.95
C ARG A 367 -5.55 -21.44 -1.52
N ALA A 368 -4.59 -21.14 -0.64
CA ALA A 368 -4.86 -20.71 0.73
C ALA A 368 -5.66 -19.39 0.76
N HIS A 369 -5.36 -18.47 -0.16
CA HIS A 369 -6.12 -17.22 -0.32
C HIS A 369 -7.58 -17.50 -0.72
N ILE A 370 -7.82 -18.38 -1.69
CA ILE A 370 -9.17 -18.78 -2.13
C ILE A 370 -9.94 -19.44 -0.97
N GLU A 371 -9.31 -20.37 -0.26
CA GLU A 371 -9.92 -21.06 0.89
C GLU A 371 -10.32 -20.06 1.99
N SER A 372 -9.41 -19.14 2.32
CA SER A 372 -9.62 -18.18 3.41
C SER A 372 -10.68 -17.12 3.08
N THR A 373 -10.77 -16.72 1.80
CA THR A 373 -11.65 -15.62 1.35
C THR A 373 -12.98 -16.10 0.76
N GLY A 374 -13.09 -17.37 0.36
CA GLY A 374 -14.28 -17.92 -0.31
C GLY A 374 -14.52 -17.38 -1.73
N ILE A 375 -13.56 -16.67 -2.32
CA ILE A 375 -13.68 -16.15 -3.68
C ILE A 375 -13.41 -17.22 -4.73
N LYS A 376 -13.86 -16.96 -5.95
CA LYS A 376 -13.52 -17.77 -7.12
C LYS A 376 -12.41 -17.08 -7.91
N LEU A 377 -11.26 -17.74 -8.01
CA LEU A 377 -10.14 -17.35 -8.87
C LEU A 377 -9.64 -18.60 -9.59
N ASP A 378 -9.32 -18.44 -10.87
CA ASP A 378 -8.65 -19.50 -11.62
C ASP A 378 -7.14 -19.44 -11.33
N VAL A 379 -6.68 -20.35 -10.48
CA VAL A 379 -5.26 -20.43 -10.10
C VAL A 379 -4.41 -20.86 -11.30
N GLY A 380 -4.93 -21.73 -12.16
CA GLY A 380 -4.21 -22.19 -13.36
C GLY A 380 -3.94 -21.01 -14.29
N GLU A 381 -4.99 -20.23 -14.59
CA GLU A 381 -4.86 -19.01 -15.39
C GLU A 381 -3.86 -18.02 -14.76
N LEU A 382 -3.93 -17.80 -13.43
CA LEU A 382 -3.02 -16.87 -12.75
C LEU A 382 -1.55 -17.28 -12.86
N LEU A 383 -1.25 -18.58 -12.80
CA LEU A 383 0.12 -19.10 -12.90
C LEU A 383 0.71 -18.99 -14.32
N GLU A 384 -0.13 -18.83 -15.34
CA GLU A 384 0.29 -18.63 -16.73
C GLU A 384 0.73 -17.19 -17.03
N TYR A 385 0.50 -16.23 -16.13
CA TYR A 385 0.96 -14.86 -16.33
C TYR A 385 2.48 -14.72 -16.11
N LYS A 386 3.08 -13.69 -16.72
CA LYS A 386 4.40 -13.21 -16.32
C LYS A 386 4.30 -12.36 -15.06
N TYR A 387 5.29 -12.52 -14.19
CA TYR A 387 5.43 -11.78 -12.95
C TYR A 387 6.72 -10.98 -12.95
N THR A 388 6.69 -9.79 -12.36
CA THR A 388 7.91 -9.21 -11.79
C THR A 388 8.16 -9.89 -10.45
N VAL A 389 9.22 -10.70 -10.39
CA VAL A 389 9.67 -11.39 -9.18
C VAL A 389 10.81 -10.60 -8.57
N ILE A 390 10.67 -10.19 -7.32
CA ILE A 390 11.66 -9.42 -6.57
C ILE A 390 12.18 -10.26 -5.40
N THR A 391 13.50 -10.39 -5.30
CA THR A 391 14.20 -11.08 -4.19
C THR A 391 15.28 -10.19 -3.59
N ALA A 392 15.60 -10.41 -2.32
CA ALA A 392 16.71 -9.72 -1.68
C ALA A 392 18.03 -10.04 -2.38
N ALA A 393 18.90 -9.03 -2.52
CA ALA A 393 20.26 -9.27 -3.01
C ALA A 393 21.02 -10.15 -2.02
N LYS A 394 21.60 -11.25 -2.51
CA LYS A 394 22.57 -12.02 -1.73
C LYS A 394 23.74 -11.10 -1.39
N MET A 395 23.89 -10.70 -0.12
CA MET A 395 25.12 -10.07 0.33
C MET A 395 26.24 -11.10 0.17
N LYS A 396 27.16 -10.86 -0.77
CA LYS A 396 28.41 -11.61 -0.82
C LYS A 396 29.20 -11.18 0.42
N HIS A 397 29.27 -12.06 1.41
CA HIS A 397 30.18 -11.91 2.55
C HIS A 397 31.63 -11.91 2.09
#